data_AF-A0A7C7SFN7-F1
#
_entry.id   AF-A0A7C7SFN7-F1
#
_cell.length_a   1.000
_cell.length_b   1.000
_cell.length_c   1.000
_cell.angle_alpha   90.00
_cell.angle_beta   90.00
_cell.angle_gamma   90.00
#
_symmetry.space_group_name_H-M   'P 1'
#
loop_
_entity.id
_entity.type
_entity.pdbx_description
1 polymer ?
#
loop_
_entity_poly.entity_id
_entity_poly.type
_entity_poly.pdbx_seq_one_letter_code
_entity_poly.pdbx_strand_id
1 'polypeptide(L)'
;MRMSHIYQPVMLMELLNRGGSASRREIAAALLDRDESQLEYYEHVTTNMVGKVLTQKRERADPDGALHPYRVVDKNNDVYTLAGFDQLAPEEIEHLMGLCKDQLDAFLMMRSDPWSHRERSSGYISGTKRYDVLKRAHFRCELCGISADKKALEVDHIVPRNKGGSDDLSNLQALCYTDNATKRDRDDTDFRDMAESYNHRQEACSFCDIPSGVLVERELAVAIADQYPVTPLHTLIIPKRHVSDYLDLHQPERNAVDQLLQVRKQAIEAEDATVTGFNVGMNCGEDAGQTIAHAHIHLIPRRKGDVTNPAGGIRGCIPAKQHY
;
A
#
# COMPACT_ATOMS: atom_id res chain seq x y z
N MET A 1 -8.38 -20.76 12.01
CA MET A 1 -7.44 -20.96 13.13
C MET A 1 -6.63 -19.67 13.29
N ARG A 2 -6.38 -19.14 14.50
CA ARG A 2 -5.59 -17.89 14.65
C ARG A 2 -4.09 -18.21 14.53
N MET A 3 -3.29 -17.32 13.93
CA MET A 3 -1.83 -17.49 13.77
C MET A 3 -1.12 -17.79 15.11
N SER A 4 -1.60 -17.22 16.21
CA SER A 4 -1.11 -17.49 17.55
C SER A 4 -1.18 -18.97 17.94
N HIS A 5 -2.14 -19.73 17.41
CA HIS A 5 -2.30 -21.16 17.69
C HIS A 5 -1.22 -22.02 17.01
N ILE A 6 -0.52 -21.49 16.00
CA ILE A 6 0.62 -22.15 15.34
C ILE A 6 1.93 -21.67 15.97
N TYR A 7 2.06 -20.36 16.20
CA TYR A 7 3.32 -19.75 16.62
C TYR A 7 3.69 -20.02 18.08
N GLN A 8 2.70 -20.15 18.98
CA GLN A 8 2.97 -20.48 20.38
C GLN A 8 3.60 -21.88 20.53
N PRO A 9 3.04 -22.96 19.95
CA PRO A 9 3.69 -24.27 19.95
C PRO A 9 5.10 -24.25 19.37
N VAL A 10 5.32 -23.55 18.25
CA VAL A 10 6.64 -23.49 17.59
C VAL A 10 7.68 -22.82 18.48
N MET A 11 7.33 -21.69 19.10
CA MET A 11 8.23 -21.02 20.06
C MET A 11 8.57 -21.93 21.25
N LEU A 12 7.58 -22.65 21.79
CA LEU A 12 7.81 -23.59 22.89
C LEU A 12 8.69 -24.77 22.45
N MET A 13 8.48 -25.33 21.26
CA MET A 13 9.33 -26.37 20.70
C MET A 13 10.77 -25.89 20.55
N GLU A 14 10.98 -24.68 20.03
CA GLU A 14 12.33 -24.11 19.84
C GLU A 14 13.05 -23.90 21.17
N LEU A 15 12.34 -23.40 22.19
CA LEU A 15 12.88 -23.26 23.53
C LEU A 15 13.24 -24.62 24.14
N LEU A 16 12.38 -25.63 24.00
CA LEU A 16 12.62 -26.98 24.54
C LEU A 16 13.82 -27.65 23.86
N ASN A 17 13.93 -27.55 22.52
CA ASN A 17 15.04 -28.13 21.76
C ASN A 17 16.40 -27.52 22.12
N ARG A 18 16.41 -26.29 22.64
CA ARG A 18 17.63 -25.54 22.98
C ARG A 18 17.89 -25.44 24.48
N GLY A 19 17.32 -26.35 25.28
CA GLY A 19 17.59 -26.41 26.72
C GLY A 19 16.95 -25.27 27.52
N GLY A 20 15.85 -24.70 27.03
CA GLY A 20 15.03 -23.70 27.73
C GLY A 20 15.26 -22.25 27.31
N SER A 21 16.17 -21.98 26.37
CA SER A 21 16.44 -20.60 25.91
C SER A 21 16.78 -20.53 24.42
N ALA A 22 16.31 -19.49 23.76
CA ALA A 22 16.60 -19.19 22.36
C ALA A 22 16.55 -17.68 22.15
N SER A 23 17.40 -17.17 21.26
CA SER A 23 17.36 -15.77 20.84
C SER A 23 16.11 -15.47 20.00
N ARG A 24 15.76 -14.18 19.93
CA ARG A 24 14.65 -13.71 19.08
C ARG A 24 14.82 -14.13 17.61
N ARG A 25 16.07 -14.15 17.11
CA ARG A 25 16.36 -14.51 15.72
C ARG A 25 16.15 -16.00 15.46
N GLU A 26 16.53 -16.85 16.41
CA GLU A 26 16.32 -18.30 16.31
C GLU A 26 14.83 -18.65 16.33
N ILE A 27 14.08 -18.04 17.24
CA ILE A 27 12.62 -18.21 17.30
C ILE A 27 11.97 -17.71 16.01
N ALA A 28 12.38 -16.54 15.49
CA ALA A 28 11.85 -16.02 14.24
C ALA A 28 12.14 -16.95 13.04
N ALA A 29 13.34 -17.54 12.97
CA ALA A 29 13.68 -18.51 11.94
C ALA A 29 12.81 -19.78 12.03
N ALA A 30 12.58 -20.30 13.24
CA ALA A 30 11.71 -21.46 13.47
C ALA A 30 10.24 -21.18 13.12
N LEU A 31 9.76 -19.95 13.35
CA LEU A 31 8.42 -19.53 12.93
C LEU A 31 8.31 -19.43 11.40
N LEU A 32 9.33 -18.87 10.75
CA LEU A 32 9.37 -18.73 9.28
C LEU A 32 9.28 -20.08 8.57
N ASP A 33 9.96 -21.10 9.12
CA ASP A 33 9.93 -22.48 8.61
C ASP A 33 8.53 -23.12 8.61
N ARG A 34 7.61 -22.59 9.42
CA ARG A 34 6.22 -23.08 9.53
C ARG A 34 5.19 -22.14 8.93
N ASP A 35 5.63 -21.03 8.35
CA ASP A 35 4.75 -20.09 7.66
C ASP A 35 4.57 -20.55 6.21
N GLU A 36 3.47 -21.25 5.95
CA GLU A 36 3.11 -21.79 4.63
C GLU A 36 3.13 -20.71 3.54
N SER A 37 2.73 -19.48 3.86
CA SER A 37 2.74 -18.37 2.89
C SER A 37 4.16 -17.94 2.50
N GLN A 38 5.11 -18.01 3.44
CA GLN A 38 6.51 -17.69 3.18
C GLN A 38 7.18 -18.82 2.42
N LEU A 39 6.84 -20.07 2.73
CA LEU A 39 7.30 -21.23 1.96
C LEU A 39 6.84 -21.15 0.51
N GLU A 40 5.54 -20.94 0.25
CA GLU A 40 4.99 -20.76 -1.10
C GLU A 40 5.68 -19.62 -1.88
N TYR A 41 5.97 -18.49 -1.21
CA TYR A 41 6.73 -17.39 -1.80
C TYR A 41 8.15 -17.84 -2.22
N TYR A 42 8.87 -18.52 -1.33
CA TYR A 42 10.23 -18.98 -1.64
C TYR A 42 10.25 -20.15 -2.63
N GLU A 43 9.21 -20.98 -2.72
CA GLU A 43 9.02 -21.96 -3.80
C GLU A 43 8.88 -21.27 -5.16
N HIS A 44 8.11 -20.17 -5.22
CA HIS A 44 7.99 -19.36 -6.42
C HIS A 44 9.33 -18.73 -6.82
N VAL A 45 10.06 -18.14 -5.87
CA VAL A 45 11.41 -17.59 -6.10
C VAL A 45 12.37 -18.68 -6.58
N THR A 46 12.35 -19.84 -5.93
CA THR A 46 13.16 -21.00 -6.29
C THR A 46 12.85 -21.44 -7.71
N THR A 47 11.59 -21.47 -8.13
CA THR A 47 11.22 -21.89 -9.48
C THR A 47 11.58 -20.85 -10.54
N ASN A 48 11.23 -19.58 -10.32
CA ASN A 48 11.27 -18.57 -11.38
C ASN A 48 12.60 -17.81 -11.47
N MET A 49 13.39 -17.79 -10.40
CA MET A 49 14.69 -17.13 -10.37
C MET A 49 15.82 -18.15 -10.36
N VAL A 50 15.99 -18.85 -9.22
CA VAL A 50 17.19 -19.68 -8.99
C VAL A 50 17.19 -20.92 -9.88
N GLY A 51 16.07 -21.65 -9.88
CA GLY A 51 15.86 -22.85 -10.69
C GLY A 51 15.95 -22.56 -12.18
N LYS A 52 15.35 -21.47 -12.65
CA LYS A 52 15.46 -21.04 -14.07
C LYS A 52 16.91 -20.82 -14.50
N VAL A 53 17.74 -20.20 -13.65
CA VAL A 53 19.15 -19.92 -13.96
C VAL A 53 20.00 -21.18 -13.92
N LEU A 54 19.79 -22.06 -12.93
CA LEU A 54 20.62 -23.25 -12.72
C LEU A 54 20.25 -24.42 -13.65
N THR A 55 19.01 -24.47 -14.15
CA THR A 55 18.56 -25.47 -15.12
C THR A 55 18.80 -25.07 -16.58
N GLN A 56 19.23 -23.83 -16.82
CA GLN A 56 19.55 -23.35 -18.15
C GLN A 56 20.69 -24.19 -18.77
N LYS A 57 20.47 -24.69 -19.99
CA LYS A 57 21.53 -25.33 -20.78
C LYS A 57 22.57 -24.27 -21.16
N ARG A 58 23.82 -24.56 -20.86
CA ARG A 58 25.01 -23.77 -21.18
C ARG A 58 25.96 -24.61 -21.98
N GLU A 59 26.94 -23.99 -22.61
CA GLU A 59 28.02 -24.67 -23.32
C GLU A 59 29.34 -24.32 -22.67
N ARG A 60 30.22 -25.30 -22.55
CA ARG A 60 31.61 -25.09 -22.16
C ARG A 60 32.50 -25.51 -23.32
N ALA A 61 33.58 -24.77 -23.55
CA ALA A 61 34.60 -25.16 -24.49
C ALA A 61 35.58 -26.12 -23.81
N ASP A 62 35.80 -27.28 -24.42
CA ASP A 62 36.88 -28.19 -24.05
C ASP A 62 38.23 -27.63 -24.54
N PRO A 63 39.37 -28.13 -24.03
CA PRO A 63 40.70 -27.62 -24.38
C PRO A 63 41.05 -27.67 -25.87
N ASP A 64 40.35 -28.50 -26.64
CA ASP A 64 40.47 -28.65 -28.10
C ASP A 64 39.51 -27.72 -28.88
N GLY A 65 38.69 -26.92 -28.19
CA GLY A 65 37.73 -25.99 -28.77
C GLY A 65 36.34 -26.57 -29.05
N ALA A 66 36.10 -27.86 -28.75
CA ALA A 66 34.78 -28.45 -28.89
C ALA A 66 33.80 -27.89 -27.84
N LEU A 67 32.59 -27.53 -28.24
CA LEU A 67 31.55 -27.04 -27.33
C LEU A 67 30.72 -28.22 -26.80
N HIS A 68 30.75 -28.42 -25.49
CA HIS A 68 29.95 -29.43 -24.80
C HIS A 68 28.83 -28.81 -23.98
N PRO A 69 27.56 -29.20 -24.21
CA PRO A 69 26.44 -28.67 -23.45
C PRO A 69 26.45 -29.26 -22.03
N TYR A 70 26.18 -28.40 -21.05
CA TYR A 70 26.01 -28.78 -19.65
C TYR A 70 24.88 -27.96 -19.01
N ARG A 71 24.42 -28.43 -17.85
CA ARG A 71 23.56 -27.69 -16.93
C ARG A 71 24.03 -27.98 -15.52
N VAL A 72 23.82 -27.05 -14.60
CA VAL A 72 24.26 -27.22 -13.21
C VAL A 72 23.28 -28.13 -12.47
N VAL A 73 21.98 -27.92 -12.69
CA VAL A 73 20.91 -28.62 -11.98
C VAL A 73 19.89 -29.18 -12.97
N ASP A 74 19.45 -30.41 -12.69
CA ASP A 74 18.31 -31.09 -13.29
C ASP A 74 17.03 -30.81 -12.50
N LYS A 75 15.90 -30.65 -13.19
CA LYS A 75 14.57 -30.51 -12.56
C LYS A 75 13.65 -31.64 -13.00
N ASN A 76 13.09 -32.36 -12.03
CA ASN A 76 12.02 -33.33 -12.25
C ASN A 76 10.87 -33.04 -11.28
N ASN A 77 9.72 -32.59 -11.82
CA ASN A 77 8.62 -32.03 -11.04
C ASN A 77 9.12 -30.98 -10.04
N ASP A 78 8.91 -31.19 -8.75
CA ASP A 78 9.29 -30.27 -7.67
C ASP A 78 10.67 -30.58 -7.06
N VAL A 79 11.43 -31.49 -7.68
CA VAL A 79 12.75 -31.91 -7.20
C VAL A 79 13.85 -31.37 -8.11
N TYR A 80 14.84 -30.74 -7.50
CA TYR A 80 16.08 -30.32 -8.15
C TYR A 80 17.23 -31.25 -7.78
N THR A 81 18.04 -31.66 -8.75
CA THR A 81 19.17 -32.56 -8.55
C THR A 81 20.42 -31.97 -9.20
N LEU A 82 21.54 -31.92 -8.48
CA LEU A 82 22.80 -31.45 -9.05
C LEU A 82 23.31 -32.47 -10.08
N ALA A 83 23.59 -32.01 -11.30
CA ALA A 83 24.01 -32.88 -12.38
C ALA A 83 25.37 -33.53 -12.05
N GLY A 84 25.43 -34.86 -12.06
CA GLY A 84 26.66 -35.62 -11.78
C GLY A 84 27.02 -35.74 -10.29
N PHE A 85 26.11 -35.40 -9.37
CA PHE A 85 26.37 -35.48 -7.92
C PHE A 85 26.85 -36.86 -7.46
N ASP A 86 26.27 -37.94 -8.01
CA ASP A 86 26.63 -39.32 -7.65
C ASP A 86 28.09 -39.71 -8.00
N GLN A 87 28.77 -38.87 -8.79
CA GLN A 87 30.16 -39.08 -9.20
C GLN A 87 31.16 -38.31 -8.34
N LEU A 88 30.69 -37.47 -7.42
CA LEU A 88 31.55 -36.63 -6.59
C LEU A 88 32.03 -37.37 -5.35
N ALA A 89 33.33 -37.28 -5.07
CA ALA A 89 33.90 -37.71 -3.80
C ALA A 89 33.54 -36.71 -2.67
N PRO A 90 33.52 -37.14 -1.40
CA PRO A 90 33.22 -36.25 -0.27
C PRO A 90 34.11 -35.00 -0.20
N GLU A 91 35.39 -35.15 -0.54
CA GLU A 91 36.38 -34.07 -0.57
C GLU A 91 36.07 -33.03 -1.67
N GLU A 92 35.56 -33.49 -2.81
CA GLU A 92 35.14 -32.61 -3.92
C GLU A 92 33.86 -31.86 -3.55
N ILE A 93 32.93 -32.50 -2.85
CA ILE A 93 31.71 -31.86 -2.33
C ILE A 93 32.10 -30.74 -1.34
N GLU A 94 32.99 -31.03 -0.40
CA GLU A 94 33.47 -30.03 0.57
C GLU A 94 34.16 -28.86 -0.13
N HIS A 95 35.01 -29.13 -1.13
CA HIS A 95 35.65 -28.09 -1.92
C HIS A 95 34.65 -27.20 -2.66
N LEU A 96 33.65 -27.80 -3.33
CA LEU A 96 32.59 -27.06 -4.04
C LEU A 96 31.73 -26.22 -3.08
N MET A 97 31.42 -26.75 -1.90
CA MET A 97 30.72 -25.99 -0.85
C MET A 97 31.54 -24.78 -0.39
N GLY A 98 32.87 -24.94 -0.26
CA GLY A 98 33.81 -23.86 0.03
C GLY A 98 33.74 -22.75 -1.03
N LEU A 99 33.82 -23.10 -2.32
CA LEU A 99 33.73 -22.14 -3.42
C LEU A 99 32.40 -21.37 -3.43
N CYS A 100 31.29 -22.05 -3.18
CA CYS A 100 29.98 -21.41 -3.06
C CYS A 100 29.91 -20.43 -1.88
N LYS A 101 30.50 -20.79 -0.74
CA LYS A 101 30.56 -19.94 0.44
C LYS A 101 31.42 -18.71 0.19
N ASP A 102 32.60 -18.87 -0.40
CA ASP A 102 33.50 -17.77 -0.71
C ASP A 102 32.85 -16.77 -1.68
N GLN A 103 32.11 -17.25 -2.68
CA GLN A 103 31.32 -16.40 -3.58
C GLN A 103 30.22 -15.63 -2.85
N LEU A 104 29.51 -16.30 -1.93
CA LEU A 104 28.48 -15.65 -1.12
C LEU A 104 29.09 -14.57 -0.22
N ASP A 105 30.17 -14.90 0.49
CA ASP A 105 30.84 -13.98 1.41
C ASP A 105 31.44 -12.78 0.66
N ALA A 106 32.05 -12.99 -0.50
CA ALA A 106 32.54 -11.91 -1.36
C ALA A 106 31.40 -10.98 -1.81
N PHE A 107 30.26 -11.54 -2.18
CA PHE A 107 29.08 -10.76 -2.57
C PHE A 107 28.48 -9.96 -1.40
N LEU A 108 28.45 -10.56 -0.20
CA LEU A 108 27.97 -9.91 1.02
C LEU A 108 28.92 -8.80 1.50
N MET A 109 30.24 -8.96 1.31
CA MET A 109 31.24 -7.94 1.66
C MET A 109 31.25 -6.72 0.73
N MET A 110 30.92 -6.90 -0.57
CA MET A 110 30.86 -5.80 -1.55
C MET A 110 29.69 -4.83 -1.33
N ARG A 111 28.69 -5.17 -0.51
CA ARG A 111 27.54 -4.32 -0.21
C ARG A 111 27.52 -3.97 1.28
N SER A 112 27.43 -2.68 1.60
CA SER A 112 27.32 -2.18 2.98
C SER A 112 26.08 -2.68 3.72
N ASP A 113 25.04 -3.07 2.96
CA ASP A 113 23.91 -3.87 3.43
C ASP A 113 23.19 -4.49 2.20
N PRO A 114 23.44 -5.77 1.87
CA PRO A 114 22.83 -6.45 0.74
C PRO A 114 21.32 -6.64 0.91
N TRP A 115 20.76 -6.40 2.10
CA TRP A 115 19.34 -6.50 2.41
C TRP A 115 18.65 -5.14 2.54
N SER A 116 19.38 -4.02 2.44
CA SER A 116 18.86 -2.63 2.57
C SER A 116 17.66 -2.32 1.66
N HIS A 117 17.60 -2.93 0.49
CA HIS A 117 16.47 -2.78 -0.45
C HIS A 117 15.24 -3.62 -0.06
N ARG A 118 15.40 -4.64 0.80
CA ARG A 118 14.31 -5.38 1.47
C ARG A 118 13.94 -4.78 2.83
N GLU A 119 14.90 -4.21 3.56
CA GLU A 119 14.64 -3.51 4.84
C GLU A 119 13.81 -2.23 4.66
N ARG A 120 13.95 -1.54 3.52
CA ARG A 120 13.21 -0.28 3.25
C ARG A 120 11.74 -0.47 2.88
N SER A 121 11.22 -1.70 2.79
CA SER A 121 9.82 -1.96 2.41
C SER A 121 8.97 -2.66 3.46
N SER A 122 9.44 -2.87 4.70
CA SER A 122 8.64 -3.61 5.69
C SER A 122 8.74 -3.06 7.11
N GLY A 123 8.61 -1.74 7.29
CA GLY A 123 8.29 -1.21 8.61
C GLY A 123 6.96 -1.81 9.07
N TYR A 124 6.98 -2.57 10.18
CA TYR A 124 5.81 -3.23 10.78
C TYR A 124 4.67 -2.22 10.99
N ILE A 125 3.62 -2.29 10.14
CA ILE A 125 2.37 -1.57 10.39
C ILE A 125 1.72 -2.21 11.61
N SER A 126 1.37 -1.41 12.61
CA SER A 126 0.77 -1.94 13.83
C SER A 126 -0.49 -2.75 13.51
N GLY A 127 -0.72 -3.85 14.23
CA GLY A 127 -1.87 -4.72 14.01
C GLY A 127 -3.22 -3.97 14.04
N THR A 128 -3.33 -2.93 14.87
CA THR A 128 -4.49 -2.02 14.92
C THR A 128 -4.69 -1.28 13.60
N LYS A 129 -3.64 -0.60 13.08
CA LYS A 129 -3.73 0.10 11.80
C LYS A 129 -4.03 -0.85 10.65
N ARG A 130 -3.42 -2.04 10.66
CA ARG A 130 -3.72 -3.09 9.67
C ARG A 130 -5.21 -3.47 9.69
N TYR A 131 -5.77 -3.67 10.89
CA TYR A 131 -7.19 -3.98 11.04
C TYR A 131 -8.08 -2.83 10.54
N ASP A 132 -7.75 -1.59 10.87
CA ASP A 132 -8.53 -0.41 10.45
C ASP A 132 -8.54 -0.24 8.93
N VAL A 133 -7.40 -0.47 8.26
CA VAL A 133 -7.30 -0.41 6.80
C VAL A 133 -8.12 -1.53 6.15
N LEU A 134 -8.00 -2.77 6.64
CA LEU A 134 -8.81 -3.89 6.13
C LEU A 134 -10.31 -3.68 6.37
N LYS A 135 -10.68 -3.15 7.53
CA LYS A 135 -12.08 -2.81 7.86
C LYS A 135 -12.61 -1.71 6.95
N ARG A 136 -11.83 -0.65 6.70
CA ARG A 136 -12.16 0.43 5.75
C ARG A 136 -12.41 -0.13 4.36
N ALA A 137 -11.55 -1.04 3.91
CA ALA A 137 -11.68 -1.70 2.62
C ALA A 137 -12.78 -2.79 2.58
N HIS A 138 -13.60 -2.92 3.64
CA HIS A 138 -14.60 -3.98 3.79
C HIS A 138 -14.05 -5.38 3.54
N PHE A 139 -12.80 -5.61 3.97
CA PHE A 139 -12.05 -6.86 3.73
C PHE A 139 -12.01 -7.24 2.25
N ARG A 140 -11.85 -6.25 1.37
CA ARG A 140 -11.67 -6.43 -0.07
C ARG A 140 -10.41 -5.74 -0.55
N CYS A 141 -9.85 -6.24 -1.64
CA CYS A 141 -8.80 -5.53 -2.34
C CYS A 141 -9.34 -4.21 -2.90
N GLU A 142 -8.69 -3.10 -2.58
CA GLU A 142 -9.04 -1.77 -3.08
C GLU A 142 -8.65 -1.58 -4.56
N LEU A 143 -7.88 -2.50 -5.15
CA LEU A 143 -7.60 -2.54 -6.59
C LEU A 143 -8.59 -3.41 -7.37
N CYS A 144 -8.63 -4.72 -7.14
CA CYS A 144 -9.46 -5.65 -7.92
C CYS A 144 -10.81 -6.02 -7.28
N GLY A 145 -11.08 -5.60 -6.04
CA GLY A 145 -12.35 -5.87 -5.34
C GLY A 145 -12.49 -7.28 -4.76
N ILE A 146 -11.48 -8.16 -4.90
CA ILE A 146 -11.55 -9.55 -4.40
C ILE A 146 -11.64 -9.59 -2.86
N SER A 147 -12.49 -10.48 -2.33
CA SER A 147 -12.67 -10.66 -0.88
C SER A 147 -11.46 -11.31 -0.22
N ALA A 148 -11.17 -10.93 1.02
CA ALA A 148 -10.20 -11.56 1.91
C ALA A 148 -10.47 -13.07 2.10
N ASP A 149 -11.73 -13.51 2.00
CA ASP A 149 -12.10 -14.93 2.09
C ASP A 149 -11.63 -15.74 0.87
N LYS A 150 -11.44 -15.07 -0.26
CA LYS A 150 -11.00 -15.68 -1.52
C LYS A 150 -9.49 -15.51 -1.73
N LYS A 151 -8.91 -14.45 -1.18
CA LYS A 151 -7.50 -14.10 -1.41
C LYS A 151 -6.94 -13.28 -0.27
N ALA A 152 -5.76 -13.67 0.22
CA ALA A 152 -5.11 -12.94 1.30
C ALA A 152 -4.90 -11.46 0.93
N LEU A 153 -5.26 -10.58 1.86
CA LEU A 153 -5.05 -9.14 1.74
C LEU A 153 -3.87 -8.70 2.60
N GLU A 154 -3.10 -7.78 2.04
CA GLU A 154 -1.95 -7.12 2.63
C GLU A 154 -2.24 -5.62 2.73
N VAL A 155 -1.60 -4.98 3.70
CA VAL A 155 -1.66 -3.52 3.83
C VAL A 155 -0.35 -2.97 3.32
N ASP A 156 -0.43 -2.14 2.30
CA ASP A 156 0.72 -1.52 1.64
C ASP A 156 0.60 0.01 1.67
N HIS A 157 1.74 0.69 1.54
CA HIS A 157 1.79 2.14 1.44
C HIS A 157 1.46 2.60 0.01
N ILE A 158 0.62 3.63 -0.10
CA ILE A 158 0.32 4.31 -1.37
C ILE A 158 1.57 5.05 -1.83
N VAL A 159 2.04 6.00 -1.03
CA VAL A 159 3.37 6.62 -1.14
C VAL A 159 4.36 5.72 -0.41
N PRO A 160 5.33 5.11 -1.09
CA PRO A 160 6.33 4.25 -0.45
C PRO A 160 7.13 4.98 0.64
N ARG A 161 7.47 4.31 1.73
CA ARG A 161 8.29 4.88 2.82
C ARG A 161 9.63 5.45 2.34
N ASN A 162 10.26 4.81 1.35
CA ASN A 162 11.52 5.28 0.77
C ASN A 162 11.38 6.58 -0.04
N LYS A 163 10.14 6.98 -0.39
CA LYS A 163 9.77 8.27 -0.96
C LYS A 163 9.15 9.23 0.08
N GLY A 164 9.29 8.94 1.38
CA GLY A 164 8.80 9.79 2.47
C GLY A 164 7.36 9.49 2.93
N GLY A 165 6.73 8.42 2.43
CA GLY A 165 5.37 8.07 2.83
C GLY A 165 5.22 7.72 4.31
N SER A 166 4.21 8.32 4.96
CA SER A 166 3.89 8.15 6.38
C SER A 166 3.11 6.85 6.68
N ASP A 167 3.03 6.44 7.95
CA ASP A 167 2.11 5.38 8.41
C ASP A 167 0.70 5.89 8.72
N ASP A 168 0.34 7.04 8.17
CA ASP A 168 -1.01 7.57 8.29
C ASP A 168 -2.00 6.63 7.57
N LEU A 169 -3.20 6.45 8.12
CA LEU A 169 -4.22 5.59 7.51
C LEU A 169 -4.57 6.02 6.08
N SER A 170 -4.46 7.31 5.75
CA SER A 170 -4.66 7.84 4.40
C SER A 170 -3.58 7.42 3.40
N ASN A 171 -2.39 7.04 3.88
CA ASN A 171 -1.30 6.53 3.05
C ASN A 171 -1.27 4.99 3.01
N LEU A 172 -2.21 4.30 3.64
CA LEU A 172 -2.29 2.84 3.65
C LEU A 172 -3.46 2.34 2.80
N GLN A 173 -3.27 1.21 2.11
CA GLN A 173 -4.28 0.55 1.28
C GLN A 173 -4.31 -0.96 1.45
N ALA A 174 -5.48 -1.57 1.27
CA ALA A 174 -5.65 -3.03 1.33
C ALA A 174 -5.58 -3.63 -0.08
N LEU A 175 -4.56 -4.42 -0.37
CA LEU A 175 -4.35 -5.06 -1.68
C LEU A 175 -4.32 -6.58 -1.53
N CYS A 176 -4.81 -7.32 -2.51
CA CYS A 176 -4.59 -8.77 -2.51
C CYS A 176 -3.12 -9.08 -2.80
N TYR A 177 -2.60 -10.21 -2.31
CA TYR A 177 -1.19 -10.55 -2.48
C TYR A 177 -0.73 -10.49 -3.96
N THR A 178 -1.62 -10.84 -4.91
CA THR A 178 -1.28 -10.75 -6.34
C THR A 178 -1.20 -9.32 -6.81
N ASP A 179 -2.16 -8.45 -6.47
CA ASP A 179 -2.11 -7.05 -6.88
C ASP A 179 -0.92 -6.34 -6.21
N ASN A 180 -0.64 -6.69 -4.95
CA ASN A 180 0.50 -6.18 -4.22
C ASN A 180 1.84 -6.64 -4.83
N ALA A 181 1.94 -7.92 -5.22
CA ALA A 181 3.13 -8.46 -5.89
C ALA A 181 3.27 -7.98 -7.34
N THR A 182 2.16 -7.79 -8.05
CA THR A 182 2.09 -7.35 -9.47
C THR A 182 2.30 -5.84 -9.61
N LYS A 183 2.27 -5.10 -8.50
CA LYS A 183 2.78 -3.71 -8.39
C LYS A 183 4.25 -3.58 -8.85
N ARG A 184 4.92 -4.68 -9.20
CA ARG A 184 6.18 -4.67 -9.95
C ARG A 184 6.08 -5.51 -11.23
N ASP A 185 6.36 -4.84 -12.35
CA ASP A 185 6.79 -5.36 -13.66
C ASP A 185 5.78 -5.85 -14.73
N ARG A 186 4.45 -5.68 -14.63
CA ARG A 186 3.55 -5.94 -15.80
C ARG A 186 2.34 -5.01 -15.96
N ASP A 187 2.47 -3.76 -15.53
CA ASP A 187 1.53 -2.69 -15.85
C ASP A 187 2.33 -1.53 -16.45
N ASP A 188 1.92 -1.04 -17.62
CA ASP A 188 2.49 0.19 -18.22
C ASP A 188 1.84 1.45 -17.62
N THR A 189 0.87 1.29 -16.72
CA THR A 189 0.45 2.33 -15.78
C THR A 189 1.63 2.69 -14.88
N ASP A 190 2.27 3.83 -15.15
CA ASP A 190 3.36 4.32 -14.32
C ASP A 190 2.83 4.82 -12.96
N PHE A 191 2.78 3.94 -11.96
CA PHE A 191 2.44 4.33 -10.59
C PHE A 191 3.53 5.19 -9.91
N ARG A 192 4.72 5.35 -10.50
CA ARG A 192 5.72 6.33 -10.02
C ARG A 192 5.23 7.75 -10.34
N ASP A 193 4.65 7.92 -11.54
CA ASP A 193 3.99 9.16 -11.93
C ASP A 193 2.70 9.38 -11.12
N MET A 194 2.04 8.33 -10.61
CA MET A 194 0.91 8.51 -9.70
C MET A 194 1.34 9.16 -8.36
N ALA A 195 2.45 8.72 -7.77
CA ALA A 195 3.00 9.37 -6.57
C ALA A 195 3.44 10.82 -6.86
N GLU A 196 4.02 11.06 -8.04
CA GLU A 196 4.39 12.41 -8.49
C GLU A 196 3.16 13.25 -8.85
N SER A 197 2.07 12.64 -9.31
CA SER A 197 0.83 13.33 -9.66
C SER A 197 0.22 14.01 -8.44
N TYR A 198 0.36 13.44 -7.24
CA TYR A 198 -0.08 14.08 -5.99
C TYR A 198 0.65 15.40 -5.69
N ASN A 199 1.83 15.60 -6.28
CA ASN A 199 2.58 16.84 -6.20
C ASN A 199 2.18 17.85 -7.29
N HIS A 200 1.31 17.48 -8.23
CA HIS A 200 0.85 18.42 -9.25
C HIS A 200 0.18 19.64 -8.61
N ARG A 201 0.62 20.82 -9.04
CA ARG A 201 0.10 22.14 -8.68
C ARG A 201 -0.07 22.92 -9.97
N GLN A 202 -1.07 23.80 -10.00
CA GLN A 202 -1.26 24.74 -11.10
C GLN A 202 -0.85 26.14 -10.64
N GLU A 203 -0.02 26.81 -11.43
CA GLU A 203 0.33 28.22 -11.20
C GLU A 203 -0.93 29.10 -11.17
N ALA A 204 -0.94 30.10 -10.28
CA ALA A 204 -2.05 31.02 -10.05
C ALA A 204 -3.38 30.39 -9.58
N CYS A 205 -3.39 29.12 -9.17
CA CYS A 205 -4.55 28.52 -8.52
C CYS A 205 -4.61 28.89 -7.03
N SER A 206 -5.71 29.52 -6.60
CA SER A 206 -5.93 29.99 -5.22
C SER A 206 -5.97 28.88 -4.16
N PHE A 207 -6.14 27.62 -4.57
CA PHE A 207 -6.17 26.45 -3.68
C PHE A 207 -4.89 25.61 -3.73
N CYS A 208 -4.01 25.82 -4.71
CA CYS A 208 -2.70 25.18 -4.74
C CYS A 208 -1.74 25.77 -3.70
N ASP A 209 -1.80 27.08 -3.51
CA ASP A 209 -1.12 27.77 -2.42
C ASP A 209 -2.03 27.72 -1.19
N ILE A 210 -1.91 26.64 -0.41
CA ILE A 210 -2.79 26.34 0.73
C ILE A 210 -3.00 27.61 1.57
N PRO A 211 -4.23 28.15 1.64
CA PRO A 211 -4.49 29.41 2.32
C PRO A 211 -4.11 29.33 3.81
N SER A 212 -3.65 30.45 4.37
CA SER A 212 -3.55 30.59 5.83
C SER A 212 -4.92 30.33 6.48
N GLY A 213 -4.96 29.56 7.57
CA GLY A 213 -6.22 29.22 8.26
C GLY A 213 -6.70 27.77 8.09
N VAL A 214 -5.76 26.83 7.92
CA VAL A 214 -6.05 25.39 7.97
C VAL A 214 -6.69 25.00 9.30
N LEU A 215 -7.89 24.42 9.24
CA LEU A 215 -8.62 23.93 10.41
C LEU A 215 -8.13 22.54 10.82
N VAL A 216 -7.91 21.68 9.83
CA VAL A 216 -7.39 20.32 9.99
C VAL A 216 -6.89 19.82 8.63
N GLU A 217 -5.84 19.00 8.63
CA GLU A 217 -5.32 18.41 7.40
C GLU A 217 -5.07 16.90 7.54
N ARG A 218 -4.97 16.25 6.38
CA ARG A 218 -4.51 14.88 6.18
C ARG A 218 -3.40 14.89 5.14
N GLU A 219 -2.85 13.71 4.84
CA GLU A 219 -1.78 13.57 3.85
C GLU A 219 -2.18 14.18 2.50
N LEU A 220 -3.38 13.87 2.01
CA LEU A 220 -3.80 14.20 0.64
C LEU A 220 -4.84 15.32 0.54
N ALA A 221 -5.34 15.84 1.65
CA ALA A 221 -6.37 16.87 1.66
C ALA A 221 -6.28 17.77 2.89
N VAL A 222 -6.90 18.93 2.81
CA VAL A 222 -6.94 19.96 3.84
C VAL A 222 -8.35 20.52 3.99
N ALA A 223 -8.75 20.87 5.21
CA ALA A 223 -10.00 21.57 5.48
C ALA A 223 -9.72 23.01 5.92
N ILE A 224 -10.38 23.97 5.27
CA ILE A 224 -10.28 25.40 5.54
C ILE A 224 -11.67 26.01 5.72
N ALA A 225 -11.78 27.14 6.42
CA ALA A 225 -13.02 27.91 6.45
C ALA A 225 -13.27 28.58 5.10
N ASP A 226 -14.52 28.60 4.63
CA ASP A 226 -14.91 29.38 3.46
C ASP A 226 -14.86 30.89 3.81
N GLN A 227 -14.27 31.70 2.92
CA GLN A 227 -14.20 33.15 3.08
C GLN A 227 -15.57 33.83 2.90
N TYR A 228 -16.47 33.19 2.14
CA TYR A 228 -17.83 33.65 1.85
C TYR A 228 -18.83 32.56 2.28
N PRO A 229 -18.96 32.33 3.60
CA PRO A 229 -19.72 31.20 4.11
C PRO A 229 -21.22 31.33 3.79
N VAL A 230 -21.83 30.28 3.23
CA VAL A 230 -23.29 30.20 3.02
C VAL A 230 -24.03 30.22 4.36
N THR A 231 -23.48 29.51 5.35
CA THR A 231 -23.90 29.55 6.75
C THR A 231 -22.66 29.59 7.66
N PRO A 232 -22.78 30.07 8.92
CA PRO A 232 -21.65 30.06 9.84
C PRO A 232 -21.04 28.66 9.99
N LEU A 233 -19.70 28.61 9.99
CA LEU A 233 -18.85 27.41 10.00
C LEU A 233 -18.79 26.61 8.67
N HIS A 234 -19.23 27.21 7.55
CA HIS A 234 -19.02 26.65 6.21
C HIS A 234 -17.53 26.35 5.97
N THR A 235 -17.24 25.08 5.68
CA THR A 235 -15.90 24.56 5.51
C THR A 235 -15.71 24.02 4.10
N LEU A 236 -14.55 24.28 3.50
CA LEU A 236 -14.11 23.68 2.24
C LEU A 236 -13.09 22.58 2.52
N ILE A 237 -13.29 21.41 1.93
CA ILE A 237 -12.34 20.30 1.95
C ILE A 237 -11.69 20.24 0.57
N ILE A 238 -10.37 20.37 0.52
CA ILE A 238 -9.61 20.61 -0.69
C ILE A 238 -8.50 19.55 -0.78
N PRO A 239 -8.39 18.79 -1.87
CA PRO A 239 -7.26 17.89 -2.09
C PRO A 239 -5.99 18.73 -2.31
N LYS A 240 -4.85 18.26 -1.82
CA LYS A 240 -3.59 18.99 -1.96
C LYS A 240 -3.11 19.00 -3.42
N ARG A 241 -3.35 17.90 -4.15
CA ARG A 241 -3.12 17.83 -5.59
C ARG A 241 -4.07 18.77 -6.32
N HIS A 242 -3.56 19.50 -7.30
CA HIS A 242 -4.41 20.21 -8.23
C HIS A 242 -5.14 19.23 -9.14
N VAL A 243 -6.46 19.31 -9.15
CA VAL A 243 -7.33 18.48 -9.98
C VAL A 243 -8.61 19.24 -10.19
N SER A 244 -9.12 19.24 -11.42
CA SER A 244 -10.17 20.16 -11.87
C SER A 244 -11.41 20.08 -10.98
N ASP A 245 -11.92 18.89 -10.74
CA ASP A 245 -13.09 18.68 -9.88
C ASP A 245 -13.07 17.33 -9.14
N TYR A 246 -14.14 17.07 -8.38
CA TYR A 246 -14.26 15.89 -7.53
C TYR A 246 -14.23 14.56 -8.31
N LEU A 247 -14.71 14.55 -9.55
CA LEU A 247 -14.86 13.34 -10.35
C LEU A 247 -13.50 12.77 -10.77
N ASP A 248 -12.49 13.64 -10.88
CA ASP A 248 -11.11 13.31 -11.24
C ASP A 248 -10.23 12.94 -10.03
N LEU A 249 -10.80 12.86 -8.82
CA LEU A 249 -10.07 12.41 -7.64
C LEU A 249 -9.74 10.94 -7.70
N HIS A 250 -8.52 10.60 -7.33
CA HIS A 250 -8.12 9.21 -7.08
C HIS A 250 -8.74 8.70 -5.77
N GLN A 251 -8.88 7.38 -5.65
CA GLN A 251 -9.50 6.76 -4.47
C GLN A 251 -8.85 7.19 -3.13
N PRO A 252 -7.50 7.31 -3.01
CA PRO A 252 -6.87 7.82 -1.79
C PRO A 252 -7.29 9.25 -1.41
N GLU A 253 -7.48 10.12 -2.39
CA GLU A 253 -7.89 11.50 -2.16
C GLU A 253 -9.34 11.55 -1.70
N ARG A 254 -10.22 10.75 -2.30
CA ARG A 254 -11.61 10.58 -1.86
C ARG A 254 -11.68 10.10 -0.41
N ASN A 255 -10.81 9.15 -0.04
CA ASN A 255 -10.70 8.66 1.34
C ASN A 255 -10.25 9.77 2.30
N ALA A 256 -9.28 10.60 1.92
CA ALA A 256 -8.82 11.72 2.74
C ALA A 256 -9.90 12.80 2.89
N VAL A 257 -10.62 13.10 1.81
CA VAL A 257 -11.76 14.03 1.80
C VAL A 257 -12.86 13.55 2.74
N ASP A 258 -13.27 12.28 2.66
CA ASP A 258 -14.31 11.71 3.53
C ASP A 258 -13.91 11.77 5.01
N GLN A 259 -12.67 11.42 5.33
CA GLN A 259 -12.16 11.53 6.70
C GLN A 259 -12.24 12.97 7.23
N LEU A 260 -11.89 13.96 6.40
CA LEU A 260 -11.96 15.37 6.78
C LEU A 260 -13.41 15.85 6.94
N LEU A 261 -14.33 15.39 6.09
CA LEU A 261 -15.77 15.66 6.23
C LEU A 261 -16.28 15.17 7.59
N GLN A 262 -15.95 13.92 7.97
CA GLN A 262 -16.40 13.36 9.25
C GLN A 262 -15.79 14.10 10.45
N VAL A 263 -14.48 14.38 10.40
CA VAL A 263 -13.77 15.07 11.48
C VAL A 263 -14.30 16.49 11.66
N ARG A 264 -14.52 17.23 10.56
CA ARG A 264 -15.08 18.58 10.66
C ARG A 264 -16.53 18.60 11.06
N LYS A 265 -17.35 17.66 10.57
CA LYS A 265 -18.73 17.49 11.04
C LYS A 265 -18.78 17.37 12.57
N GLN A 266 -18.01 16.46 13.14
CA GLN A 266 -17.96 16.23 14.58
C GLN A 266 -17.50 17.47 15.36
N ALA A 267 -16.46 18.15 14.86
CA ALA A 267 -15.95 19.36 15.49
C ALA A 267 -16.98 20.50 15.46
N ILE A 268 -17.71 20.66 14.35
CA ILE A 268 -18.76 21.68 14.21
C ILE A 268 -19.93 21.39 15.15
N GLU A 269 -20.38 20.14 15.26
CA GLU A 269 -21.44 19.74 16.19
C GLU A 269 -21.04 19.96 17.67
N ALA A 270 -19.76 19.81 17.99
CA ALA A 270 -19.23 20.09 19.32
C ALA A 270 -19.10 21.60 19.61
N GLU A 271 -18.82 22.41 18.58
CA GLU A 271 -18.68 23.87 18.66
C GLU A 271 -20.04 24.59 18.69
N ASP A 272 -21.01 24.11 17.93
CA ASP A 272 -22.36 24.69 17.82
C ASP A 272 -23.44 23.60 17.87
N ALA A 273 -24.01 23.42 19.06
CA ALA A 273 -25.09 22.45 19.31
C ALA A 273 -26.42 22.77 18.59
N THR A 274 -26.56 23.96 17.97
CA THR A 274 -27.74 24.30 17.18
C THR A 274 -27.71 23.74 15.76
N VAL A 275 -26.55 23.26 15.32
CA VAL A 275 -26.39 22.55 14.04
C VAL A 275 -27.08 21.20 14.12
N THR A 276 -28.07 20.99 13.25
CA THR A 276 -28.90 19.76 13.23
C THR A 276 -28.81 19.00 11.92
N GLY A 277 -28.04 19.50 10.95
CA GLY A 277 -27.84 18.85 9.66
C GLY A 277 -26.70 19.48 8.88
N PHE A 278 -26.40 18.91 7.72
CA PHE A 278 -25.35 19.40 6.83
C PHE A 278 -25.82 19.26 5.38
N ASN A 279 -25.46 20.23 4.55
CA ASN A 279 -25.37 20.01 3.11
C ASN A 279 -23.92 19.74 2.76
N VAL A 280 -23.69 18.65 2.05
CA VAL A 280 -22.39 18.31 1.46
C VAL A 280 -22.55 18.35 -0.04
N GLY A 281 -21.69 19.09 -0.72
CA GLY A 281 -21.83 19.33 -2.15
C GLY A 281 -20.52 19.74 -2.80
N MET A 282 -20.46 19.56 -4.12
CA MET A 282 -19.34 19.95 -4.96
C MET A 282 -19.90 20.29 -6.33
N ASN A 283 -19.36 21.34 -6.95
CA ASN A 283 -19.67 21.69 -8.33
C ASN A 283 -18.56 21.12 -9.21
N CYS A 284 -18.93 20.40 -10.27
CA CYS A 284 -18.00 19.77 -11.20
C CYS A 284 -18.27 20.34 -12.60
N GLY A 285 -17.39 21.21 -13.08
CA GLY A 285 -17.54 21.97 -14.31
C GLY A 285 -18.22 23.34 -14.14
N GLU A 286 -17.98 24.22 -15.11
CA GLU A 286 -18.44 25.62 -15.12
C GLU A 286 -19.98 25.72 -15.08
N ASP A 287 -20.68 24.93 -15.91
CA ASP A 287 -22.15 24.90 -15.96
C ASP A 287 -22.80 24.43 -14.65
N ALA A 288 -22.06 23.69 -13.82
CA ALA A 288 -22.49 23.31 -12.48
C ALA A 288 -22.25 24.42 -11.43
N GLY A 289 -21.71 25.58 -11.85
CA GLY A 289 -21.40 26.70 -10.97
C GLY A 289 -20.03 26.59 -10.28
N GLN A 290 -19.10 25.81 -10.83
CA GLN A 290 -17.74 25.74 -10.31
C GLN A 290 -16.95 26.99 -10.73
N THR A 291 -16.48 27.77 -9.75
CA THR A 291 -15.76 29.03 -10.00
C THR A 291 -14.25 28.89 -9.91
N ILE A 292 -13.76 27.97 -9.09
CA ILE A 292 -12.34 27.63 -8.97
C ILE A 292 -12.17 26.21 -9.48
N ALA A 293 -11.42 26.06 -10.58
CA ALA A 293 -11.12 24.78 -11.23
C ALA A 293 -10.08 23.97 -10.46
N HIS A 294 -10.29 23.81 -9.15
CA HIS A 294 -9.58 22.91 -8.26
C HIS A 294 -10.65 22.31 -7.36
N ALA A 295 -10.76 20.99 -7.33
CA ALA A 295 -11.77 20.27 -6.57
C ALA A 295 -11.88 20.79 -5.13
N HIS A 296 -13.09 21.11 -4.71
CA HIS A 296 -13.37 21.53 -3.34
C HIS A 296 -14.76 21.04 -2.97
N ILE A 297 -14.86 20.46 -1.79
CA ILE A 297 -16.09 19.90 -1.27
C ILE A 297 -16.59 20.83 -0.17
N HIS A 298 -17.81 21.31 -0.34
CA HIS A 298 -18.50 22.13 0.62
C HIS A 298 -19.08 21.26 1.74
N LEU A 299 -18.80 21.63 2.98
CA LEU A 299 -19.49 21.15 4.17
C LEU A 299 -20.21 22.33 4.82
N ILE A 300 -21.51 22.44 4.58
CA ILE A 300 -22.35 23.57 4.99
C ILE A 300 -23.24 23.14 6.17
N PRO A 301 -22.97 23.63 7.38
CA PRO A 301 -23.79 23.32 8.56
C PRO A 301 -25.17 23.96 8.46
N ARG A 302 -26.21 23.21 8.84
CA ARG A 302 -27.61 23.61 8.77
C ARG A 302 -28.23 23.68 10.15
N ARG A 303 -29.09 24.66 10.37
CA ARG A 303 -29.78 24.93 11.63
C ARG A 303 -31.28 24.97 11.38
N LYS A 304 -32.07 24.65 12.41
CA LYS A 304 -33.52 24.77 12.29
C LYS A 304 -33.91 26.24 12.05
N GLY A 305 -34.63 26.50 10.96
CA GLY A 305 -35.12 27.83 10.61
C GLY A 305 -34.11 28.72 9.87
N ASP A 306 -32.96 28.19 9.45
CA ASP A 306 -32.00 28.93 8.61
C ASP A 306 -32.52 29.22 7.18
N VAL A 307 -33.54 28.47 6.74
CA VAL A 307 -34.34 28.74 5.55
C VAL A 307 -35.82 28.51 5.86
N THR A 308 -36.70 29.21 5.14
CA THR A 308 -38.16 29.13 5.33
C THR A 308 -38.72 27.75 4.98
N ASN A 309 -38.25 27.15 3.89
CA ASN A 309 -38.64 25.80 3.47
C ASN A 309 -37.40 24.98 3.09
N PRO A 310 -36.93 24.07 3.95
CA PRO A 310 -35.77 23.25 3.66
C PRO A 310 -36.06 22.12 2.64
N ALA A 311 -37.32 21.83 2.33
CA ALA A 311 -37.68 20.79 1.37
C ALA A 311 -37.20 21.18 -0.04
N GLY A 312 -36.39 20.31 -0.63
CA GLY A 312 -35.74 20.53 -1.93
C GLY A 312 -34.22 20.43 -1.85
N GLY A 313 -33.61 20.97 -0.78
CA GLY A 313 -32.16 20.88 -0.53
C GLY A 313 -31.32 21.17 -1.78
N ILE A 314 -30.56 20.16 -2.23
CA ILE A 314 -29.66 20.22 -3.39
C ILE A 314 -30.36 20.67 -4.68
N ARG A 315 -31.68 20.44 -4.82
CA ARG A 315 -32.45 20.90 -5.99
C ARG A 315 -32.46 22.42 -6.16
N GLY A 316 -32.07 23.17 -5.12
CA GLY A 316 -31.86 24.62 -5.20
C GLY A 316 -30.82 25.05 -6.24
N CYS A 317 -30.01 24.12 -6.78
CA CYS A 317 -29.12 24.40 -7.92
C CYS A 317 -29.89 24.91 -9.16
N ILE A 318 -31.15 24.49 -9.32
CA ILE A 318 -32.08 25.06 -10.30
C ILE A 318 -33.25 25.65 -9.50
N PRO A 319 -33.22 26.95 -9.13
CA PRO A 319 -34.17 27.54 -8.18
C PRO A 319 -35.64 27.30 -8.56
N ALA A 320 -35.97 27.39 -9.85
CA ALA A 320 -37.32 27.14 -10.37
C ALA A 320 -37.82 25.70 -10.17
N LYS A 321 -36.93 24.74 -9.87
CA LYS A 321 -37.23 23.31 -9.65
C LYS A 321 -36.92 22.84 -8.22
N GLN A 322 -36.64 23.78 -7.30
CA GLN A 322 -36.27 23.45 -5.92
C GLN A 322 -37.35 22.66 -5.19
N HIS A 323 -38.62 23.07 -5.35
CA HIS A 323 -39.76 22.47 -4.68
C HIS A 323 -40.49 21.46 -5.58
N TYR A 324 -41.16 20.49 -4.95
CA TYR A 324 -42.07 19.53 -5.59
C TYR A 324 -43.50 20.03 -5.49
#